data_AF-A0A958LUP7-F1
#
_entry.id   AF-A0A958LUP7-F1
#
_cell.length_a   1.000
_cell.length_b   1.000
_cell.length_c   1.000
_cell.angle_alpha   90.00
_cell.angle_beta   90.00
_cell.angle_gamma   90.00
#
_symmetry.space_group_name_H-M   'P 1'
#
loop_
_entity.id
_entity.type
_entity.pdbx_description
1 polymer ?
#
loop_
_entity_poly.entity_id
_entity_poly.type
_entity_poly.pdbx_seq_one_letter_code
_entity_poly.pdbx_strand_id
1 'polypeptide(L)'
;MIKITLISFLFCLTLERFFSGWRLPQVPTWFFRVIAVNIVQLIIVLVAGYSWERWLASAHLFNLSAIMNAWFAGFTAYFIATFVFYWWHRLRHESNFFWKYFHQIHHSPQRLEVITSFYKHPLEMIFNSIIGSLLIYTILGLSLEAGAIYTLFTALGEFFYHTNIKTPQWIGYIFQRPEMHRIHHQYDYHKNNYGDFVFWDMIFGTYENPKTWSDRCGFTTQRELRLKEMLLFRDVHKIAILVFLLIPTLKANPSFASIQYPLQLEEVCSTAKGILKEGDLIFIDIPNFLFREVASSTQSWTSHVGIVFKNKTNQWVVYESKIPLSKQTPLCEFLKRSAKYRFEIRRYLDGLDKDELLKMKSVGQSLMGRFYNLGFNLDSDKLFCSKFVYMVYQSIGISIGKVQTFKELLDENSNHSLTLWRLWFLGHIPWDRRTVTPASQLLDSNFHTVLEFNESLAIKSIL
;
A
#
# COMPACT_ATOMS: atom_id res chain seq x y z
N MET A 1 25.45 -20.66 -14.31
CA MET A 1 24.13 -20.07 -13.96
C MET A 1 23.57 -19.17 -15.06
N ILE A 2 24.33 -18.20 -15.60
CA ILE A 2 23.86 -17.29 -16.68
C ILE A 2 23.15 -18.00 -17.84
N LYS A 3 23.75 -19.08 -18.40
CA LYS A 3 23.12 -19.86 -19.48
C LYS A 3 21.72 -20.39 -19.10
N ILE A 4 21.56 -20.88 -17.87
CA ILE A 4 20.29 -21.41 -17.36
C ILE A 4 19.28 -20.28 -17.20
N THR A 5 19.70 -19.12 -16.67
CA THR A 5 18.86 -17.92 -16.56
C THR A 5 18.36 -17.48 -17.92
N LEU A 6 19.21 -17.42 -18.94
CA LEU A 6 18.84 -17.04 -20.30
C LEU A 6 17.88 -18.05 -20.94
N ILE A 7 18.13 -19.35 -20.77
CA ILE A 7 17.22 -20.41 -21.26
C ILE A 7 15.86 -20.28 -20.58
N SER A 8 15.81 -20.02 -19.27
CA SER A 8 14.57 -19.86 -18.52
C SER A 8 13.79 -18.62 -18.96
N PHE A 9 14.49 -17.51 -19.21
CA PHE A 9 13.89 -16.31 -19.78
C PHE A 9 13.28 -16.57 -21.17
N LEU A 10 14.04 -17.22 -22.07
CA LEU A 10 13.57 -17.58 -23.41
C LEU A 10 12.37 -18.55 -23.33
N PHE A 11 12.39 -19.48 -22.40
CA PHE A 11 11.27 -20.39 -22.17
C PHE A 11 10.01 -19.63 -21.75
N CYS A 12 10.08 -18.73 -20.77
CA CYS A 12 8.96 -17.86 -20.38
C CYS A 12 8.47 -17.01 -21.55
N LEU A 13 9.40 -16.42 -22.32
CA LEU A 13 9.09 -15.62 -23.51
C LEU A 13 8.36 -16.45 -24.57
N THR A 14 8.79 -17.69 -24.82
CA THR A 14 8.11 -18.60 -25.75
C THR A 14 6.73 -18.99 -25.21
N LEU A 15 6.62 -19.34 -23.93
CA LEU A 15 5.36 -19.72 -23.29
C LEU A 15 4.30 -18.63 -23.40
N GLU A 16 4.63 -17.38 -23.09
CA GLU A 16 3.66 -16.29 -23.14
C GLU A 16 3.22 -15.90 -24.57
N ARG A 17 3.96 -16.34 -25.60
CA ARG A 17 3.54 -16.16 -27.01
C ARG A 17 2.50 -17.20 -27.44
N PHE A 18 2.61 -18.43 -26.94
CA PHE A 18 1.67 -19.51 -27.27
C PHE A 18 0.46 -19.56 -26.34
N PHE A 19 0.64 -19.25 -25.05
CA PHE A 19 -0.36 -19.38 -23.99
C PHE A 19 -0.68 -18.04 -23.33
N SER A 20 -0.76 -16.98 -24.13
CA SER A 20 -1.00 -15.62 -23.65
C SER A 20 -2.23 -15.54 -22.75
N GLY A 21 -1.99 -15.16 -21.48
CA GLY A 21 -3.06 -15.06 -20.49
C GLY A 21 -3.95 -13.82 -20.70
N TRP A 22 -3.35 -12.71 -21.13
CA TRP A 22 -4.03 -11.43 -21.33
C TRP A 22 -3.59 -10.74 -22.60
N ARG A 23 -4.50 -9.98 -23.20
CA ARG A 23 -4.20 -9.16 -24.37
C ARG A 23 -3.37 -7.95 -23.92
N LEU A 24 -2.14 -7.87 -24.41
CA LEU A 24 -1.25 -6.76 -24.09
C LEU A 24 -1.63 -5.50 -24.89
N PRO A 25 -1.70 -4.31 -24.26
CA PRO A 25 -2.00 -3.07 -24.96
C PRO A 25 -0.89 -2.68 -25.92
N GLN A 26 -1.26 -1.95 -26.98
CA GLN A 26 -0.29 -1.34 -27.89
C GLN A 26 0.20 -0.03 -27.29
N VAL A 27 1.50 0.05 -27.00
CA VAL A 27 2.12 1.25 -26.42
C VAL A 27 3.22 1.73 -27.36
N PRO A 28 3.22 3.01 -27.79
CA PRO A 28 4.27 3.57 -28.63
C PRO A 28 5.64 3.38 -28.00
N THR A 29 6.65 3.10 -28.82
CA THR A 29 8.07 2.95 -28.44
C THR A 29 8.39 1.92 -27.36
N TRP A 30 7.44 1.05 -26.98
CA TRP A 30 7.61 0.03 -25.93
C TRP A 30 8.86 -0.83 -26.12
N PHE A 31 8.98 -1.49 -27.28
CA PHE A 31 10.09 -2.42 -27.54
C PHE A 31 11.45 -1.73 -27.46
N PHE A 32 11.55 -0.49 -27.94
CA PHE A 32 12.78 0.29 -27.80
C PHE A 32 13.11 0.58 -26.34
N ARG A 33 12.14 1.08 -25.56
CA ARG A 33 12.35 1.40 -24.13
C ARG A 33 12.71 0.16 -23.33
N VAL A 34 11.98 -0.93 -23.50
CA VAL A 34 12.17 -2.14 -22.68
C VAL A 34 13.52 -2.79 -22.97
N ILE A 35 13.96 -2.83 -24.24
CA ILE A 35 15.29 -3.33 -24.61
C ILE A 35 16.38 -2.42 -24.05
N ALA A 36 16.26 -1.10 -24.22
CA ALA A 36 17.25 -0.15 -23.74
C ALA A 36 17.44 -0.21 -22.21
N VAL A 37 16.34 -0.23 -21.45
CA VAL A 37 16.39 -0.36 -19.98
C VAL A 37 17.01 -1.68 -19.58
N ASN A 38 16.60 -2.81 -20.17
CA ASN A 38 17.16 -4.13 -19.84
C ASN A 38 18.66 -4.25 -20.18
N ILE A 39 19.15 -3.64 -21.26
CA ILE A 39 20.59 -3.58 -21.56
C ILE A 39 21.35 -2.87 -20.44
N VAL A 40 20.83 -1.72 -19.97
CA VAL A 40 21.43 -1.01 -18.83
C VAL A 40 21.44 -1.89 -17.58
N GLN A 41 20.36 -2.64 -17.33
CA GLN A 41 20.31 -3.55 -16.18
C GLN A 41 21.34 -4.68 -16.29
N LEU A 42 21.50 -5.27 -17.48
CA LEU A 42 22.50 -6.29 -17.72
C LEU A 42 23.91 -5.74 -17.47
N ILE A 43 24.22 -4.52 -17.92
CA ILE A 43 25.51 -3.86 -17.64
C ILE A 43 25.71 -3.72 -16.14
N ILE A 44 24.70 -3.28 -15.38
CA ILE A 44 24.80 -3.13 -13.92
C ILE A 44 25.10 -4.47 -13.24
N VAL A 45 24.41 -5.55 -13.63
CA VAL A 45 24.64 -6.90 -13.08
C VAL A 45 26.05 -7.40 -13.41
N LEU A 46 26.54 -7.16 -14.63
CA LEU A 46 27.91 -7.53 -15.00
C LEU A 46 28.94 -6.73 -14.18
N VAL A 47 28.75 -5.42 -14.04
CA VAL A 47 29.63 -4.57 -13.23
C VAL A 47 29.63 -5.03 -11.77
N ALA A 48 28.46 -5.40 -11.22
CA ALA A 48 28.34 -5.94 -9.86
C ALA A 48 29.27 -7.13 -9.61
N GLY A 49 29.19 -8.15 -10.47
CA GLY A 49 29.98 -9.37 -10.37
C GLY A 49 31.50 -9.17 -10.55
N TYR A 50 31.92 -8.10 -11.23
CA TYR A 50 33.33 -7.73 -11.36
C TYR A 50 33.81 -6.76 -10.28
N SER A 51 32.91 -6.14 -9.51
CA SER A 51 33.25 -5.10 -8.52
C SER A 51 32.76 -5.46 -7.11
N TRP A 52 31.67 -4.85 -6.63
CA TRP A 52 31.27 -4.89 -5.22
C TRP A 52 30.92 -6.30 -4.73
N GLU A 53 30.47 -7.22 -5.58
CA GLU A 53 30.26 -8.61 -5.14
C GLU A 53 31.56 -9.26 -4.65
N ARG A 54 32.68 -9.02 -5.36
CA ARG A 54 33.99 -9.56 -4.97
C ARG A 54 34.54 -8.86 -3.73
N TRP A 55 34.31 -7.56 -3.61
CA TRP A 55 34.75 -6.80 -2.43
C TRP A 55 33.97 -7.23 -1.18
N LEU A 56 32.66 -7.40 -1.30
CA LEU A 56 31.77 -7.81 -0.21
C LEU A 56 31.95 -9.28 0.20
N ALA A 57 32.46 -10.12 -0.70
CA ALA A 57 32.85 -11.51 -0.41
C ALA A 57 34.18 -11.64 0.36
N SER A 58 34.94 -10.56 0.53
CA SER A 58 36.25 -10.62 1.22
C SER A 58 36.15 -10.84 2.73
N ALA A 59 35.03 -10.44 3.36
CA ALA A 59 34.79 -10.62 4.78
C ALA A 59 33.32 -11.00 5.01
N HIS A 60 33.08 -11.92 5.95
CA HIS A 60 31.75 -12.43 6.25
C HIS A 60 31.51 -12.62 7.75
N LEU A 61 30.27 -12.43 8.20
CA LEU A 61 29.86 -12.64 9.60
C LEU A 61 29.55 -14.12 9.88
N PHE A 62 28.82 -14.77 8.98
CA PHE A 62 28.54 -16.20 8.98
C PHE A 62 29.20 -16.86 7.77
N ASN A 63 29.34 -18.18 7.76
CA ASN A 63 29.89 -18.92 6.62
C ASN A 63 28.99 -20.12 6.28
N LEU A 64 27.87 -19.86 5.60
CA LEU A 64 26.94 -20.90 5.19
C LEU A 64 27.58 -21.88 4.21
N SER A 65 28.48 -21.41 3.34
CA SER A 65 29.15 -22.27 2.37
C SER A 65 30.16 -23.25 2.97
N ALA A 66 30.56 -23.07 4.23
CA ALA A 66 31.37 -24.06 4.95
C ALA A 66 30.56 -25.28 5.43
N ILE A 67 29.24 -25.13 5.59
CA ILE A 67 28.35 -26.17 6.17
C ILE A 67 27.32 -26.71 5.17
N MET A 68 27.15 -26.06 4.01
CA MET A 68 26.20 -26.45 2.97
C MET A 68 26.88 -26.44 1.60
N ASN A 69 26.46 -27.35 0.71
CA ASN A 69 26.85 -27.26 -0.70
C ASN A 69 26.25 -26.02 -1.37
N ALA A 70 26.80 -25.62 -2.52
CA ALA A 70 26.44 -24.37 -3.18
C ALA A 70 24.95 -24.23 -3.52
N TRP A 71 24.27 -25.33 -3.89
CA TRP A 71 22.84 -25.33 -4.20
C TRP A 71 21.97 -25.06 -2.97
N PHE A 72 22.21 -25.78 -1.87
CA PHE A 72 21.48 -25.56 -0.63
C PHE A 72 21.79 -24.21 0.00
N ALA A 73 23.05 -23.77 -0.03
CA ALA A 73 23.44 -22.45 0.45
C ALA A 73 22.75 -21.33 -0.37
N GLY A 74 22.79 -21.43 -1.70
CA GLY A 74 22.16 -20.47 -2.60
C GLY A 74 20.64 -20.40 -2.45
N PHE A 75 19.96 -21.55 -2.34
CA PHE A 75 18.51 -21.60 -2.10
C PHE A 75 18.14 -21.05 -0.71
N THR A 76 18.90 -21.40 0.33
CA THR A 76 18.68 -20.89 1.69
C THR A 76 18.84 -19.37 1.73
N ALA A 77 19.87 -18.84 1.07
CA ALA A 77 20.08 -17.41 0.94
C ALA A 77 18.95 -16.74 0.14
N TYR A 78 18.46 -17.37 -0.93
CA TYR A 78 17.29 -16.88 -1.68
C TYR A 78 16.06 -16.78 -0.78
N PHE A 79 15.75 -17.84 -0.02
CA PHE A 79 14.64 -17.83 0.92
C PHE A 79 14.76 -16.70 1.95
N ILE A 80 15.93 -16.52 2.57
CA ILE A 80 16.18 -15.41 3.51
C ILE A 80 16.04 -14.05 2.81
N ALA A 81 16.60 -13.91 1.61
CA ALA A 81 16.53 -12.68 0.85
C ALA A 81 15.10 -12.30 0.49
N THR A 82 14.22 -13.26 0.22
CA THR A 82 12.81 -12.95 -0.07
C THR A 82 12.11 -12.21 1.08
N PHE A 83 12.51 -12.45 2.34
CA PHE A 83 12.01 -11.69 3.49
C PHE A 83 12.54 -10.24 3.48
N VAL A 84 13.84 -10.06 3.22
CA VAL A 84 14.45 -8.72 3.13
C VAL A 84 13.84 -7.92 1.97
N PHE A 85 13.69 -8.57 0.82
CA PHE A 85 13.14 -7.95 -0.37
C PHE A 85 11.63 -7.70 -0.27
N TYR A 86 10.88 -8.50 0.47
CA TYR A 86 9.49 -8.18 0.81
C TYR A 86 9.38 -6.80 1.49
N TRP A 87 10.19 -6.55 2.53
CA TRP A 87 10.19 -5.26 3.23
C TRP A 87 10.73 -4.13 2.38
N TRP A 88 11.79 -4.37 1.61
CA TRP A 88 12.33 -3.38 0.67
C TRP A 88 11.30 -3.01 -0.42
N HIS A 89 10.54 -3.98 -0.90
CA HIS A 89 9.47 -3.77 -1.86
C HIS A 89 8.31 -2.97 -1.24
N ARG A 90 7.83 -3.39 -0.07
CA ARG A 90 6.78 -2.66 0.65
C ARG A 90 7.18 -1.21 0.98
N LEU A 91 8.42 -0.96 1.41
CA LEU A 91 8.93 0.39 1.66
C LEU A 91 8.87 1.28 0.42
N ARG A 92 9.19 0.71 -0.76
CA ARG A 92 9.11 1.41 -2.04
C ARG A 92 7.68 1.80 -2.44
N HIS A 93 6.67 1.08 -1.95
CA HIS A 93 5.26 1.42 -2.14
C HIS A 93 4.69 2.37 -1.09
N GLU A 94 5.11 2.23 0.17
CA GLU A 94 4.55 3.01 1.28
C GLU A 94 5.18 4.42 1.40
N SER A 95 6.28 4.68 0.70
CA SER A 95 6.97 5.97 0.73
C SER A 95 7.01 6.65 -0.63
N ASN A 96 6.46 7.87 -0.70
CA ASN A 96 6.55 8.73 -1.88
C ASN A 96 8.00 8.97 -2.34
N PHE A 97 8.94 8.99 -1.40
CA PHE A 97 10.35 9.14 -1.72
C PHE A 97 10.86 7.89 -2.45
N PHE A 98 10.75 6.72 -1.81
CA PHE A 98 11.28 5.49 -2.38
C PHE A 98 10.56 5.10 -3.68
N TRP A 99 9.25 5.35 -3.77
CA TRP A 99 8.48 5.21 -5.01
C TRP A 99 9.09 6.02 -6.16
N LYS A 100 9.28 7.32 -5.96
CA LYS A 100 9.76 8.24 -7.00
C LYS A 100 11.17 7.89 -7.46
N TYR A 101 12.07 7.54 -6.55
CA TYR A 101 13.49 7.34 -6.87
C TYR A 101 13.81 5.94 -7.38
N PHE A 102 13.04 4.93 -6.97
CA PHE A 102 13.37 3.54 -7.25
C PHE A 102 12.31 2.88 -8.13
N HIS A 103 11.02 3.04 -7.79
CA HIS A 103 10.02 2.06 -8.16
C HIS A 103 8.97 2.49 -9.19
N GLN A 104 8.76 3.80 -9.40
CA GLN A 104 7.75 4.28 -10.34
C GLN A 104 7.98 3.80 -11.78
N ILE A 105 9.24 3.61 -12.21
CA ILE A 105 9.55 3.09 -13.56
C ILE A 105 9.03 1.66 -13.68
N HIS A 106 9.14 0.86 -12.63
CA HIS A 106 8.67 -0.52 -12.61
C HIS A 106 7.16 -0.65 -12.77
N HIS A 107 6.41 0.24 -12.11
CA HIS A 107 4.95 0.28 -12.22
C HIS A 107 4.43 1.05 -13.42
N SER A 108 5.30 1.73 -14.18
CA SER A 108 4.87 2.52 -15.33
C SER A 108 4.29 1.72 -16.52
N PRO A 109 4.79 0.51 -16.87
CA PRO A 109 4.35 -0.20 -18.05
C PRO A 109 2.90 -0.70 -17.96
N GLN A 110 2.11 -0.40 -18.99
CA GLN A 110 0.82 -1.06 -19.19
C GLN A 110 0.97 -2.52 -19.64
N ARG A 111 2.16 -2.89 -20.12
CA ARG A 111 2.49 -4.24 -20.60
C ARG A 111 3.28 -5.00 -19.55
N LEU A 112 2.61 -5.95 -18.89
CA LEU A 112 3.25 -6.92 -18.02
C LEU A 112 3.46 -8.23 -18.78
N GLU A 113 4.71 -8.50 -19.13
CA GLU A 113 5.21 -9.67 -19.84
C GLU A 113 6.62 -9.98 -19.30
N VAL A 114 7.20 -11.15 -19.60
CA VAL A 114 8.45 -11.58 -18.94
C VAL A 114 9.60 -10.56 -19.08
N ILE A 115 9.67 -9.84 -20.21
CA ILE A 115 10.71 -8.82 -20.43
C ILE A 115 10.55 -7.57 -19.54
N THR A 116 9.38 -7.41 -18.91
CA THR A 116 9.09 -6.33 -17.94
C THR A 116 9.71 -6.60 -16.56
N SER A 117 10.11 -7.85 -16.25
CA SER A 117 10.70 -8.24 -14.93
C SER A 117 11.82 -7.31 -14.46
N PHE A 118 12.60 -6.84 -15.43
CA PHE A 118 13.76 -5.99 -15.25
C PHE A 118 13.56 -4.63 -15.94
N TYR A 119 12.34 -4.11 -15.93
CA TYR A 119 12.05 -2.73 -16.33
C TYR A 119 12.04 -1.81 -15.10
N LYS A 120 13.21 -1.51 -14.56
CA LYS A 120 13.39 -0.79 -13.28
C LYS A 120 14.38 0.36 -13.45
N HIS A 121 14.33 1.35 -12.54
CA HIS A 121 15.28 2.46 -12.55
C HIS A 121 16.73 1.95 -12.33
N PRO A 122 17.76 2.48 -13.03
CA PRO A 122 19.15 2.07 -12.81
C PRO A 122 19.61 2.14 -11.35
N LEU A 123 19.20 3.20 -10.64
CA LEU A 123 19.41 3.35 -9.20
C LEU A 123 18.78 2.22 -8.38
N GLU A 124 17.59 1.73 -8.75
CA GLU A 124 16.98 0.57 -8.11
C GLU A 124 17.79 -0.69 -8.31
N MET A 125 18.33 -0.91 -9.51
CA MET A 125 19.18 -2.07 -9.77
C MET A 125 20.49 -2.05 -8.99
N ILE A 126 21.13 -0.88 -8.89
CA ILE A 126 22.35 -0.74 -8.08
C ILE A 126 22.05 -1.04 -6.61
N PHE A 127 21.00 -0.45 -6.05
CA PHE A 127 20.64 -0.68 -4.64
C PHE A 127 20.19 -2.11 -4.37
N ASN A 128 19.37 -2.71 -5.24
CA ASN A 128 18.98 -4.11 -5.11
C ASN A 128 20.20 -5.03 -5.13
N SER A 129 21.15 -4.78 -6.05
CA SER A 129 22.38 -5.57 -6.12
C SER A 129 23.25 -5.39 -4.87
N ILE A 130 23.41 -4.17 -4.34
CA ILE A 130 24.19 -3.93 -3.12
C ILE A 130 23.53 -4.58 -1.89
N ILE A 131 22.21 -4.42 -1.70
CA ILE A 131 21.47 -5.03 -0.59
C ILE A 131 21.59 -6.56 -0.66
N GLY A 132 21.37 -7.15 -1.84
CA GLY A 132 21.50 -8.59 -2.05
C GLY A 132 22.93 -9.08 -1.79
N SER A 133 23.94 -8.37 -2.31
CA SER A 133 25.34 -8.73 -2.15
C SER A 133 25.81 -8.65 -0.70
N LEU A 134 25.42 -7.60 0.02
CA LEU A 134 25.70 -7.46 1.45
C LEU A 134 25.09 -8.61 2.24
N LEU A 135 23.85 -8.98 1.93
CA LEU A 135 23.18 -10.10 2.58
C LEU A 135 23.91 -11.43 2.30
N ILE A 136 24.10 -11.78 1.04
CA ILE A 136 24.57 -13.13 0.70
C ILE A 136 26.06 -13.32 0.96
N TYR A 137 26.89 -12.30 0.70
CA TYR A 137 28.34 -12.41 0.84
C TYR A 137 28.79 -11.97 2.22
N THR A 138 28.48 -10.75 2.64
CA THR A 138 29.00 -10.19 3.90
C THR A 138 28.28 -10.73 5.13
N ILE A 139 26.97 -10.93 5.08
CA ILE A 139 26.22 -11.47 6.23
C ILE A 139 26.31 -12.99 6.24
N LEU A 140 25.88 -13.66 5.17
CA LEU A 140 25.73 -15.12 5.13
C LEU A 140 27.00 -15.89 4.73
N GLY A 141 28.00 -15.23 4.14
CA GLY A 141 29.26 -15.86 3.72
C GLY A 141 29.09 -16.93 2.66
N LEU A 142 28.32 -16.64 1.61
CA LEU A 142 28.20 -17.53 0.46
C LEU A 142 29.47 -17.49 -0.39
N SER A 143 29.84 -18.64 -0.97
CA SER A 143 30.79 -18.70 -2.08
C SER A 143 30.22 -18.01 -3.32
N LEU A 144 31.08 -17.62 -4.26
CA LEU A 144 30.64 -17.04 -5.55
C LEU A 144 29.73 -17.98 -6.34
N GLU A 145 29.94 -19.29 -6.23
CA GLU A 145 29.08 -20.30 -6.85
C GLU A 145 27.68 -20.31 -6.22
N ALA A 146 27.59 -20.31 -4.89
CA ALA A 146 26.32 -20.23 -4.17
C ALA A 146 25.60 -18.90 -4.44
N GLY A 147 26.35 -17.80 -4.53
CA GLY A 147 25.82 -16.48 -4.92
C GLY A 147 25.24 -16.48 -6.34
N ALA A 148 25.89 -17.14 -7.30
CA ALA A 148 25.35 -17.30 -8.65
C ALA A 148 24.06 -18.13 -8.70
N ILE A 149 23.91 -19.11 -7.80
CA ILE A 149 22.69 -19.92 -7.65
C ILE A 149 21.57 -19.11 -6.99
N TYR A 150 21.88 -18.31 -5.97
CA TYR A 150 20.96 -17.32 -5.40
C TYR A 150 20.39 -16.41 -6.50
N THR A 151 21.27 -15.82 -7.32
CA THR A 151 20.88 -14.93 -8.42
C THR A 151 20.01 -15.65 -9.45
N LEU A 152 20.27 -16.94 -9.72
CA LEU A 152 19.41 -17.76 -10.57
C LEU A 152 17.99 -17.85 -9.99
N PHE A 153 17.83 -18.21 -8.72
CA PHE A 153 16.50 -18.35 -8.10
C PHE A 153 15.73 -17.03 -8.08
N THR A 154 16.38 -15.91 -7.75
CA THR A 154 15.77 -14.58 -7.82
C THR A 154 15.27 -14.25 -9.23
N ALA A 155 16.09 -14.55 -10.25
CA ALA A 155 15.67 -14.33 -11.64
C ALA A 155 14.50 -15.23 -12.05
N LEU A 156 14.46 -16.49 -11.62
CA LEU A 156 13.35 -17.40 -11.90
C LEU A 156 12.03 -16.92 -11.27
N GLY A 157 12.08 -16.41 -10.03
CA GLY A 157 10.93 -15.77 -9.39
C GLY A 157 10.42 -14.59 -10.22
N GLU A 158 11.29 -13.61 -10.47
CA GLU A 158 11.01 -12.41 -11.28
C GLU A 158 10.39 -12.75 -12.63
N PHE A 159 10.95 -13.73 -13.35
CA PHE A 159 10.36 -14.19 -14.62
C PHE A 159 8.98 -14.78 -14.43
N PHE A 160 8.81 -15.68 -13.46
CA PHE A 160 7.56 -16.43 -13.29
C PHE A 160 6.37 -15.51 -13.05
N TYR A 161 6.45 -14.60 -12.08
CA TYR A 161 5.30 -13.74 -11.74
C TYR A 161 5.06 -12.59 -12.73
N HIS A 162 6.02 -12.27 -13.61
CA HIS A 162 5.80 -11.32 -14.71
C HIS A 162 5.30 -11.97 -16.01
N THR A 163 5.49 -13.28 -16.18
CA THR A 163 5.17 -13.97 -17.43
C THR A 163 3.67 -13.82 -17.76
N ASN A 164 3.36 -13.48 -19.01
CA ASN A 164 1.97 -13.26 -19.44
C ASN A 164 1.22 -14.58 -19.72
N ILE A 165 1.02 -15.40 -18.68
CA ILE A 165 0.28 -16.67 -18.73
C ILE A 165 -0.73 -16.75 -17.59
N LYS A 166 -1.86 -17.44 -17.79
CA LYS A 166 -2.76 -17.80 -16.69
C LYS A 166 -2.23 -19.05 -15.99
N THR A 167 -2.36 -19.09 -14.68
CA THR A 167 -1.88 -20.19 -13.85
C THR A 167 -2.99 -20.73 -12.96
N PRO A 168 -2.96 -22.01 -12.56
CA PRO A 168 -3.91 -22.55 -11.58
C PRO A 168 -3.86 -21.81 -10.23
N GLN A 169 -5.02 -21.58 -9.60
CA GLN A 169 -5.10 -20.80 -8.36
C GLN A 169 -4.26 -21.35 -7.20
N TRP A 170 -4.12 -22.68 -7.13
CA TRP A 170 -3.42 -23.34 -6.04
C TRP A 170 -1.94 -22.98 -5.96
N ILE A 171 -1.31 -22.60 -7.09
CA ILE A 171 0.09 -22.16 -7.10
C ILE A 171 0.29 -20.94 -6.21
N GLY A 172 -0.74 -20.07 -6.14
CA GLY A 172 -0.75 -18.84 -5.37
C GLY A 172 -0.77 -19.03 -3.86
N TYR A 173 -0.84 -20.28 -3.37
CA TYR A 173 -0.64 -20.58 -1.94
C TYR A 173 0.84 -20.84 -1.61
N ILE A 174 1.72 -20.95 -2.61
CA ILE A 174 3.15 -21.25 -2.44
C ILE A 174 4.02 -20.15 -3.07
N PHE A 175 3.74 -19.77 -4.32
CA PHE A 175 4.50 -18.79 -5.09
C PHE A 175 3.60 -17.67 -5.61
N GLN A 176 4.15 -16.46 -5.75
CA GLN A 176 3.43 -15.36 -6.37
C GLN A 176 3.11 -15.72 -7.83
N ARG A 177 1.82 -15.68 -8.19
CA ARG A 177 1.35 -15.98 -9.56
C ARG A 177 1.34 -14.71 -10.43
N PRO A 178 1.35 -14.84 -11.77
CA PRO A 178 1.08 -13.74 -12.69
C PRO A 178 -0.18 -12.94 -12.35
N GLU A 179 -1.26 -13.61 -11.95
CA GLU A 179 -2.52 -12.96 -11.53
C GLU A 179 -2.33 -12.05 -10.30
N MET A 180 -1.55 -12.52 -9.32
CA MET A 180 -1.27 -11.80 -8.08
C MET A 180 -0.39 -10.57 -8.33
N HIS A 181 0.60 -10.73 -9.21
CA HIS A 181 1.52 -9.65 -9.56
C HIS A 181 0.85 -8.61 -10.48
N ARG A 182 -0.12 -9.01 -11.30
CA ARG A 182 -0.96 -8.07 -12.06
C ARG A 182 -1.82 -7.19 -11.17
N ILE A 183 -2.36 -7.73 -10.07
CA ILE A 183 -3.01 -6.92 -9.03
C ILE A 183 -2.00 -5.91 -8.48
N HIS A 184 -0.79 -6.35 -8.13
CA HIS A 184 0.24 -5.46 -7.62
C HIS A 184 0.60 -4.31 -8.60
N HIS A 185 0.61 -4.60 -9.91
CA HIS A 185 0.82 -3.64 -10.99
C HIS A 185 -0.46 -2.94 -11.49
N GLN A 186 -1.61 -3.16 -10.86
CA GLN A 186 -2.89 -2.68 -11.36
C GLN A 186 -2.93 -1.14 -11.36
N TYR A 187 -3.61 -0.59 -12.36
CA TYR A 187 -3.74 0.85 -12.53
C TYR A 187 -4.42 1.48 -11.29
N ASP A 188 -3.80 2.53 -10.75
CA ASP A 188 -4.20 3.21 -9.51
C ASP A 188 -4.35 2.25 -8.29
N TYR A 189 -3.71 1.07 -8.35
CA TYR A 189 -3.68 0.07 -7.30
C TYR A 189 -2.24 -0.45 -7.14
N HIS A 190 -1.53 0.09 -6.15
CA HIS A 190 -0.10 -0.17 -5.92
C HIS A 190 0.12 -0.77 -4.54
N LYS A 191 -0.62 -1.83 -4.24
CA LYS A 191 -0.61 -2.51 -2.94
C LYS A 191 -0.81 -4.00 -3.12
N ASN A 192 -0.47 -4.75 -2.07
CA ASN A 192 -0.56 -6.20 -1.99
C ASN A 192 0.51 -6.92 -2.84
N ASN A 193 0.78 -8.18 -2.49
CA ASN A 193 1.67 -9.13 -3.15
C ASN A 193 3.09 -8.59 -3.40
N TYR A 194 3.81 -8.28 -2.33
CA TYR A 194 5.18 -7.74 -2.38
C TYR A 194 6.27 -8.82 -2.39
N GLY A 195 5.97 -10.05 -2.00
CA GLY A 195 6.95 -11.13 -1.85
C GLY A 195 6.91 -12.15 -2.98
N ASP A 196 8.09 -12.60 -3.42
CA ASP A 196 8.23 -13.77 -4.29
C ASP A 196 7.55 -15.02 -3.70
N PHE A 197 7.82 -15.27 -2.41
CA PHE A 197 7.09 -16.25 -1.60
C PHE A 197 5.91 -15.57 -0.92
N VAL A 198 4.72 -16.07 -1.22
CA VAL A 198 3.45 -15.52 -0.72
C VAL A 198 3.30 -15.61 0.79
N PHE A 199 4.11 -16.44 1.44
CA PHE A 199 4.16 -16.60 2.89
C PHE A 199 4.35 -15.26 3.61
N TRP A 200 5.22 -14.38 3.09
CA TRP A 200 5.44 -13.06 3.68
C TRP A 200 4.21 -12.17 3.54
N ASP A 201 3.57 -12.19 2.37
CA ASP A 201 2.33 -11.48 2.13
C ASP A 201 1.19 -11.96 3.03
N MET A 202 1.11 -13.27 3.29
CA MET A 202 0.12 -13.87 4.20
C MET A 202 0.35 -13.42 5.64
N ILE A 203 1.60 -13.46 6.13
CA ILE A 203 1.95 -13.05 7.49
C ILE A 203 1.67 -11.57 7.71
N PHE A 204 2.05 -10.73 6.74
CA PHE A 204 2.06 -9.28 6.91
C PHE A 204 0.85 -8.56 6.30
N GLY A 205 -0.19 -9.32 5.92
CA GLY A 205 -1.51 -8.81 5.57
C GLY A 205 -1.60 -8.13 4.20
N THR A 206 -0.80 -8.58 3.25
CA THR A 206 -0.72 -8.05 1.88
C THR A 206 -1.02 -9.11 0.82
N TYR A 207 -1.52 -10.28 1.23
CA TYR A 207 -1.84 -11.39 0.33
C TYR A 207 -3.16 -11.20 -0.42
N GLU A 208 -3.13 -11.32 -1.74
CA GLU A 208 -4.31 -11.31 -2.59
C GLU A 208 -4.15 -12.29 -3.76
N ASN A 209 -4.83 -13.45 -3.68
CA ASN A 209 -4.76 -14.52 -4.68
C ASN A 209 -6.09 -14.76 -5.39
N PRO A 210 -6.41 -13.98 -6.44
CA PRO A 210 -7.69 -14.08 -7.12
C PRO A 210 -7.80 -15.38 -7.94
N LYS A 211 -9.03 -15.86 -8.12
CA LYS A 211 -9.33 -16.91 -9.12
C LYS A 211 -9.03 -16.43 -10.54
N THR A 212 -9.38 -15.18 -10.82
CA THR A 212 -9.24 -14.52 -12.13
C THR A 212 -8.91 -13.04 -11.95
N TRP A 213 -8.17 -12.45 -12.88
CA TRP A 213 -7.90 -11.01 -12.93
C TRP A 213 -8.30 -10.43 -14.29
N SER A 214 -8.94 -9.25 -14.29
CA SER A 214 -9.56 -8.64 -15.47
C SER A 214 -9.43 -7.11 -15.55
N ASP A 215 -8.49 -6.51 -14.82
CA ASP A 215 -8.26 -5.07 -14.83
C ASP A 215 -7.15 -4.70 -15.84
N ARG A 216 -6.61 -3.47 -15.78
CA ARG A 216 -5.45 -3.00 -16.53
C ARG A 216 -4.27 -2.74 -15.60
N CYS A 217 -3.05 -2.95 -16.09
CA CYS A 217 -1.82 -2.63 -15.37
C CYS A 217 -1.26 -1.27 -15.79
N GLY A 218 -0.32 -0.76 -15.00
CA GLY A 218 0.56 0.33 -15.41
C GLY A 218 0.00 1.72 -15.16
N PHE A 219 0.64 2.72 -15.79
CA PHE A 219 0.14 4.10 -15.81
C PHE A 219 -0.73 4.36 -17.04
N THR A 220 -1.29 5.56 -17.15
CA THR A 220 -1.85 6.01 -18.42
C THR A 220 -0.75 6.12 -19.47
N THR A 221 -1.09 5.96 -20.76
CA THR A 221 -0.14 6.10 -21.87
C THR A 221 0.66 7.40 -21.81
N GLN A 222 0.02 8.53 -21.46
CA GLN A 222 0.70 9.82 -21.35
C GLN A 222 1.75 9.84 -20.24
N ARG A 223 1.53 9.13 -19.13
CA ARG A 223 2.48 9.05 -18.01
C ARG A 223 3.58 8.02 -18.27
N GLU A 224 3.23 6.85 -18.81
CA GLU A 224 4.20 5.82 -19.17
C GLU A 224 5.26 6.34 -20.17
N LEU A 225 4.85 7.18 -21.13
CA LEU A 225 5.78 7.77 -22.11
C LEU A 225 6.79 8.77 -21.51
N ARG A 226 6.60 9.21 -20.26
CA ARG A 226 7.48 10.16 -19.55
C ARG A 226 8.68 9.47 -18.88
N LEU A 227 9.28 8.49 -19.57
CA LEU A 227 10.43 7.73 -19.05
C LEU A 227 11.61 8.64 -18.71
N LYS A 228 11.88 9.66 -19.53
CA LYS A 228 12.97 10.61 -19.29
C LYS A 228 12.79 11.36 -17.98
N GLU A 229 11.57 11.79 -17.67
CA GLU A 229 11.22 12.46 -16.42
C GLU A 229 11.41 11.54 -15.22
N MET A 230 10.98 10.27 -15.34
CA MET A 230 11.18 9.28 -14.28
C MET A 230 12.67 8.99 -14.03
N LEU A 231 13.49 8.90 -15.09
CA LEU A 231 14.94 8.77 -14.99
C LEU A 231 15.62 10.00 -14.37
N LEU A 232 15.00 11.17 -14.49
CA LEU A 232 15.42 12.41 -13.82
C LEU A 232 14.74 12.59 -12.45
N PHE A 233 14.23 11.51 -11.86
CA PHE A 233 13.64 11.48 -10.51
C PHE A 233 12.43 12.40 -10.33
N ARG A 234 11.69 12.68 -11.41
CA ARG A 234 10.42 13.42 -11.36
C ARG A 234 9.28 12.43 -11.20
N ASP A 235 8.35 12.76 -10.31
CA ASP A 235 7.12 12.01 -10.11
C ASP A 235 6.12 12.38 -11.23
N VAL A 236 5.78 11.42 -12.08
CA VAL A 236 4.88 11.66 -13.22
C VAL A 236 3.39 11.75 -12.85
N HIS A 237 3.05 11.43 -11.60
CA HIS A 237 1.70 11.59 -11.05
C HIS A 237 1.47 12.98 -10.45
N LYS A 238 2.55 13.68 -10.07
CA LYS A 238 2.48 15.08 -9.65
C LYS A 238 2.48 15.97 -10.88
N ILE A 239 1.46 16.82 -10.99
CA ILE A 239 1.42 17.87 -12.01
C ILE A 239 2.63 18.76 -11.75
N ALA A 240 3.49 18.92 -12.77
CA ALA A 240 4.49 19.98 -12.73
C ALA A 240 3.72 21.31 -12.78
N ILE A 241 3.58 21.99 -11.64
CA ILE A 241 3.22 23.40 -11.60
C ILE A 241 4.46 24.17 -12.07
N LEU A 242 4.81 24.02 -13.33
CA LEU A 242 5.82 24.82 -14.00
C LEU A 242 5.45 24.71 -15.48
N VAL A 243 5.27 25.86 -16.14
CA VAL A 243 4.83 26.05 -17.55
C VAL A 243 3.33 26.30 -17.78
N PHE A 244 2.67 27.10 -16.92
CA PHE A 244 1.45 27.83 -17.34
C PHE A 244 1.60 29.36 -17.34
N LEU A 245 2.81 29.88 -17.12
CA LEU A 245 3.07 31.32 -17.10
C LEU A 245 3.71 31.90 -18.38
N LEU A 246 3.96 31.12 -19.45
CA LEU A 246 4.76 31.62 -20.58
C LEU A 246 4.31 31.29 -22.01
N ILE A 247 3.11 30.75 -22.24
CA ILE A 247 2.59 30.66 -23.62
C ILE A 247 1.11 31.05 -23.64
N PRO A 248 0.75 32.28 -24.01
CA PRO A 248 -0.60 32.56 -24.46
C PRO A 248 -0.76 32.00 -25.89
N THR A 249 -1.93 31.47 -26.17
CA THR A 249 -2.44 31.04 -27.50
C THR A 249 -2.10 29.61 -27.93
N LEU A 250 -2.99 28.68 -27.58
CA LEU A 250 -3.54 27.73 -28.57
C LEU A 250 -5.03 27.54 -28.25
N LYS A 251 -5.87 28.04 -29.17
CA LYS A 251 -7.31 27.77 -29.18
C LYS A 251 -7.51 26.26 -29.37
N ALA A 252 -8.06 25.58 -28.37
CA ALA A 252 -8.52 24.21 -28.52
C ALA A 252 -9.92 24.20 -29.15
N ASN A 253 -10.05 23.42 -30.22
CA ASN A 253 -11.26 23.17 -30.99
C ASN A 253 -12.26 22.31 -30.16
N PRO A 254 -13.57 22.61 -30.11
CA PRO A 254 -14.51 21.87 -29.30
C PRO A 254 -15.19 20.77 -30.13
N SER A 255 -14.70 19.53 -30.03
CA SER A 255 -15.44 18.36 -30.51
C SER A 255 -14.89 17.05 -29.96
N PHE A 256 -15.00 16.83 -28.66
CA PHE A 256 -15.13 15.46 -28.14
C PHE A 256 -16.18 15.45 -27.02
N ALA A 257 -17.21 14.65 -27.29
CA ALA A 257 -18.38 14.45 -26.46
C ALA A 257 -18.02 14.03 -25.03
N SER A 258 -18.82 14.56 -24.11
CA SER A 258 -18.85 14.36 -22.67
C SER A 258 -18.77 12.89 -22.25
N ILE A 259 -17.65 12.52 -21.63
CA ILE A 259 -17.54 11.35 -20.75
C ILE A 259 -17.43 11.91 -19.33
N GLN A 260 -18.40 11.59 -18.49
CA GLN A 260 -18.49 12.01 -17.09
C GLN A 260 -17.28 11.46 -16.30
N TYR A 261 -16.41 12.34 -15.83
CA TYR A 261 -15.26 12.02 -14.98
C TYR A 261 -15.72 11.75 -13.53
N PRO A 262 -15.07 10.83 -12.78
CA PRO A 262 -15.35 10.70 -11.35
C PRO A 262 -14.97 11.99 -10.61
N LEU A 263 -15.81 12.41 -9.65
CA LEU A 263 -15.67 13.64 -8.86
C LEU A 263 -14.25 13.80 -8.33
N GLN A 264 -13.64 14.97 -8.56
CA GLN A 264 -12.29 15.26 -8.09
C GLN A 264 -12.29 15.45 -6.55
N LEU A 265 -11.26 14.97 -5.85
CA LEU A 265 -11.07 15.12 -4.39
C LEU A 265 -11.36 16.54 -3.87
N GLU A 266 -11.08 17.56 -4.67
CA GLU A 266 -11.35 18.96 -4.34
C GLU A 266 -12.84 19.25 -4.13
N GLU A 267 -13.72 18.64 -4.93
CA GLU A 267 -15.16 18.79 -4.83
C GLU A 267 -15.69 18.12 -3.57
N VAL A 268 -15.27 16.86 -3.33
CA VAL A 268 -15.57 16.11 -2.09
C VAL A 268 -15.13 16.91 -0.85
N CYS A 269 -13.93 17.48 -0.90
CA CYS A 269 -13.42 18.34 0.15
C CYS A 269 -14.25 19.61 0.33
N SER A 270 -14.62 20.27 -0.77
CA SER A 270 -15.40 21.51 -0.74
C SER A 270 -16.76 21.25 -0.08
N THR A 271 -17.44 20.18 -0.48
CA THR A 271 -18.71 19.74 0.10
C THR A 271 -18.58 19.52 1.60
N ALA A 272 -17.59 18.76 2.06
CA ALA A 272 -17.37 18.55 3.49
C ALA A 272 -17.09 19.87 4.23
N LYS A 273 -16.22 20.74 3.70
CA LYS A 273 -15.86 22.03 4.33
C LYS A 273 -17.07 22.96 4.49
N GLY A 274 -18.04 22.90 3.58
CA GLY A 274 -19.23 23.75 3.59
C GLY A 274 -20.22 23.43 4.71
N ILE A 275 -20.18 22.21 5.25
CA ILE A 275 -21.17 21.72 6.23
C ILE A 275 -20.58 21.46 7.63
N LEU A 276 -19.26 21.35 7.74
CA LEU A 276 -18.57 21.00 8.98
C LEU A 276 -18.76 22.06 10.08
N LYS A 277 -18.89 21.56 11.31
CA LYS A 277 -18.78 22.32 12.55
C LYS A 277 -17.66 21.72 13.40
N GLU A 278 -17.08 22.55 14.26
CA GLU A 278 -16.09 22.06 15.22
C GLU A 278 -16.73 21.06 16.18
N GLY A 279 -16.00 20.00 16.50
CA GLY A 279 -16.50 18.87 17.29
C GLY A 279 -17.19 17.77 16.48
N ASP A 280 -17.49 17.99 15.20
CA ASP A 280 -18.06 16.93 14.35
C ASP A 280 -17.13 15.70 14.28
N LEU A 281 -17.72 14.51 14.33
CA LEU A 281 -17.03 13.26 14.07
C LEU A 281 -17.02 12.96 12.58
N ILE A 282 -15.90 12.46 12.07
CA ILE A 282 -15.76 12.09 10.66
C ILE A 282 -15.22 10.68 10.54
N PHE A 283 -15.95 9.85 9.79
CA PHE A 283 -15.72 8.41 9.61
C PHE A 283 -15.31 8.10 8.18
N ILE A 284 -14.35 7.20 7.99
CA ILE A 284 -13.84 6.78 6.67
C ILE A 284 -13.64 5.25 6.58
N ASP A 285 -13.54 4.71 5.35
CA ASP A 285 -13.13 3.33 5.07
C ASP A 285 -11.67 3.33 4.59
N ILE A 286 -10.71 3.12 5.49
CA ILE A 286 -9.33 2.89 5.11
C ILE A 286 -9.22 1.48 4.50
N PRO A 287 -8.78 1.34 3.23
CA PRO A 287 -8.72 0.05 2.53
C PRO A 287 -7.45 -0.73 2.89
N ASN A 288 -7.25 -0.94 4.20
CA ASN A 288 -6.18 -1.71 4.80
C ASN A 288 -6.80 -2.91 5.52
N PHE A 289 -6.19 -4.07 5.36
CA PHE A 289 -6.72 -5.34 5.84
C PHE A 289 -7.07 -5.33 7.34
N LEU A 290 -6.15 -4.91 8.21
CA LEU A 290 -6.39 -4.89 9.66
C LEU A 290 -7.59 -4.01 10.04
N PHE A 291 -7.65 -2.80 9.48
CA PHE A 291 -8.73 -1.86 9.79
C PHE A 291 -10.08 -2.34 9.22
N ARG A 292 -10.08 -2.98 8.05
CA ARG A 292 -11.29 -3.61 7.49
C ARG A 292 -11.77 -4.80 8.29
N GLU A 293 -10.87 -5.54 8.92
CA GLU A 293 -11.25 -6.66 9.77
C GLU A 293 -11.84 -6.20 11.11
N VAL A 294 -11.38 -5.07 11.65
CA VAL A 294 -12.06 -4.41 12.77
C VAL A 294 -13.47 -3.99 12.35
N ALA A 295 -13.61 -3.38 11.18
CA ALA A 295 -14.90 -2.96 10.63
C ALA A 295 -15.84 -4.16 10.40
N SER A 296 -15.34 -5.25 9.80
CA SER A 296 -16.10 -6.48 9.53
C SER A 296 -16.51 -7.18 10.82
N SER A 297 -15.63 -7.24 11.82
CA SER A 297 -15.95 -7.76 13.16
C SER A 297 -17.10 -6.99 13.79
N THR A 298 -17.21 -5.69 13.51
CA THR A 298 -18.30 -4.82 14.00
C THR A 298 -19.49 -4.65 13.05
N GLN A 299 -19.58 -5.45 11.97
CA GLN A 299 -20.61 -5.33 10.93
C GLN A 299 -20.78 -3.91 10.37
N SER A 300 -19.67 -3.17 10.29
CA SER A 300 -19.67 -1.78 9.84
C SER A 300 -18.74 -1.59 8.65
N TRP A 301 -19.00 -0.54 7.88
CA TRP A 301 -18.14 -0.13 6.79
C TRP A 301 -17.00 0.77 7.27
N THR A 302 -17.18 1.47 8.40
CA THR A 302 -16.17 2.39 8.88
C THR A 302 -15.05 1.64 9.59
N SER A 303 -13.83 1.99 9.24
CA SER A 303 -12.63 1.39 9.82
C SER A 303 -11.78 2.41 10.59
N HIS A 304 -12.14 3.69 10.51
CA HIS A 304 -11.41 4.77 11.16
C HIS A 304 -12.29 5.99 11.42
N VAL A 305 -12.01 6.68 12.51
CA VAL A 305 -12.73 7.88 12.97
C VAL A 305 -11.74 8.95 13.42
N GLY A 306 -12.12 10.21 13.24
CA GLY A 306 -11.46 11.36 13.85
C GLY A 306 -12.48 12.43 14.24
N ILE A 307 -12.00 13.49 14.90
CA ILE A 307 -12.82 14.63 15.30
C ILE A 307 -12.31 15.92 14.65
N VAL A 308 -13.20 16.77 14.18
CA VAL A 308 -12.86 17.91 13.33
C VAL A 308 -12.78 19.20 14.13
N PHE A 309 -11.72 19.97 13.91
CA PHE A 309 -11.52 21.30 14.46
C PHE A 309 -10.92 22.25 13.42
N LYS A 310 -10.99 23.54 13.70
CA LYS A 310 -10.20 24.55 13.01
C LYS A 310 -8.88 24.76 13.74
N ASN A 311 -7.80 24.80 12.97
CA ASN A 311 -6.47 25.13 13.49
C ASN A 311 -6.30 26.66 13.66
N LYS A 312 -5.11 27.09 14.08
CA LYS A 312 -4.77 28.51 14.27
C LYS A 312 -4.86 29.35 12.99
N THR A 313 -4.78 28.72 11.81
CA THR A 313 -4.93 29.38 10.50
C THR A 313 -6.36 29.28 9.95
N ASN A 314 -7.34 28.93 10.79
CA ASN A 314 -8.76 28.80 10.43
C ASN A 314 -9.04 27.70 9.37
N GLN A 315 -8.13 26.73 9.23
CA GLN A 315 -8.28 25.60 8.32
C GLN A 315 -8.84 24.37 9.04
N TRP A 316 -9.72 23.65 8.35
CA TRP A 316 -10.29 22.38 8.83
C TRP A 316 -9.22 21.28 8.91
N VAL A 317 -9.04 20.75 10.11
CA VAL A 317 -8.14 19.65 10.43
C VAL A 317 -8.89 18.59 11.23
N VAL A 318 -8.47 17.34 11.04
CA VAL A 318 -8.99 16.20 11.80
C VAL A 318 -7.95 15.80 12.83
N TYR A 319 -8.35 15.79 14.09
CA TYR A 319 -7.55 15.26 15.19
C TYR A 319 -7.80 13.76 15.24
N GLU A 320 -6.74 12.97 15.09
CA GLU A 320 -6.84 11.52 14.98
C GLU A 320 -5.68 10.81 15.68
N SER A 321 -5.92 9.58 16.11
CA SER A 321 -4.85 8.62 16.37
C SER A 321 -4.71 7.68 15.17
N LYS A 322 -3.52 7.66 14.56
CA LYS A 322 -3.17 6.79 13.43
C LYS A 322 -1.79 6.19 13.65
N ILE A 323 -1.43 5.16 12.89
CA ILE A 323 -0.08 4.59 12.96
C ILE A 323 0.92 5.60 12.33
N PRO A 324 2.09 5.84 12.97
CA PRO A 324 2.51 5.36 14.29
C PRO A 324 2.05 6.26 15.46
N LEU A 325 1.67 7.52 15.19
CA LEU A 325 1.40 8.55 16.21
C LEU A 325 0.08 9.30 15.96
N SER A 326 -0.56 9.74 17.03
CA SER A 326 -1.66 10.72 16.96
C SER A 326 -1.19 12.08 16.45
N LYS A 327 -2.00 12.72 15.61
CA LYS A 327 -1.65 13.99 14.96
C LYS A 327 -2.90 14.77 14.51
N GLN A 328 -2.68 16.00 14.08
CA GLN A 328 -3.64 16.77 13.29
C GLN A 328 -3.38 16.53 11.80
N THR A 329 -4.41 16.17 11.06
CA THR A 329 -4.33 15.92 9.61
C THR A 329 -5.23 16.90 8.87
N PRO A 330 -4.76 17.59 7.82
CA PRO A 330 -5.64 18.42 6.98
C PRO A 330 -6.83 17.61 6.46
N LEU A 331 -8.03 18.18 6.47
CA LEU A 331 -9.27 17.47 6.11
C LEU A 331 -9.18 16.70 4.78
N CYS A 332 -8.62 17.33 3.73
CA CYS A 332 -8.48 16.67 2.43
C CYS A 332 -7.52 15.48 2.46
N GLU A 333 -6.41 15.59 3.19
CA GLU A 333 -5.47 14.47 3.37
C GLU A 333 -6.10 13.34 4.21
N PHE A 334 -7.00 13.68 5.13
CA PHE A 334 -7.77 12.69 5.88
C PHE A 334 -8.73 11.91 4.96
N LEU A 335 -9.55 12.62 4.18
CA LEU A 335 -10.55 12.05 3.27
C LEU A 335 -9.95 11.25 2.12
N LYS A 336 -8.79 11.68 1.60
CA LYS A 336 -8.06 11.01 0.52
C LYS A 336 -7.70 9.55 0.84
N ARG A 337 -7.60 9.18 2.12
CA ARG A 337 -7.31 7.81 2.56
C ARG A 337 -8.50 6.87 2.47
N SER A 338 -9.71 7.42 2.31
CA SER A 338 -10.91 6.62 2.26
C SER A 338 -11.09 5.96 0.90
N ALA A 339 -11.50 4.69 0.89
CA ALA A 339 -11.86 3.97 -0.32
C ALA A 339 -12.99 4.71 -1.03
N LYS A 340 -12.78 5.05 -2.32
CA LYS A 340 -13.76 5.79 -3.14
C LYS A 340 -14.22 7.11 -2.50
N TYR A 341 -13.35 7.72 -1.69
CA TYR A 341 -13.63 8.90 -0.90
C TYR A 341 -14.87 8.77 0.00
N ARG A 342 -15.32 7.56 0.36
CA ARG A 342 -16.51 7.37 1.22
C ARG A 342 -16.29 8.03 2.58
N PHE A 343 -17.22 8.84 3.04
CA PHE A 343 -17.14 9.35 4.41
C PHE A 343 -18.52 9.63 4.99
N GLU A 344 -18.59 9.69 6.30
CA GLU A 344 -19.78 10.13 7.00
C GLU A 344 -19.41 11.11 8.10
N ILE A 345 -20.16 12.22 8.17
CA ILE A 345 -20.04 13.22 9.22
C ILE A 345 -21.20 13.05 10.18
N ARG A 346 -20.88 12.84 11.45
CA ARG A 346 -21.85 12.73 12.54
C ARG A 346 -21.69 13.92 13.49
N ARG A 347 -22.81 14.50 13.89
CA ARG A 347 -22.85 15.68 14.77
C ARG A 347 -23.65 15.40 16.02
N TYR A 348 -23.10 15.84 17.16
CA TYR A 348 -23.74 15.71 18.46
C TYR A 348 -25.07 16.48 18.49
N LEU A 349 -26.13 15.83 18.99
CA LEU A 349 -27.51 16.32 18.89
C LEU A 349 -27.75 17.60 19.67
N ASP A 350 -27.27 17.70 20.90
CA ASP A 350 -27.57 18.84 21.79
C ASP A 350 -26.74 20.09 21.44
N GLY A 351 -25.82 19.98 20.47
CA GLY A 351 -24.83 21.00 20.18
C GLY A 351 -23.70 21.02 21.19
N LEU A 352 -22.64 21.77 20.87
CA LEU A 352 -21.49 21.97 21.74
C LEU A 352 -21.31 23.46 21.96
N ASP A 353 -21.19 23.88 23.21
CA ASP A 353 -20.90 25.26 23.55
C ASP A 353 -19.41 25.61 23.35
N LYS A 354 -19.07 26.88 23.55
CA LYS A 354 -17.69 27.36 23.33
C LYS A 354 -16.70 26.78 24.33
N ASP A 355 -17.09 26.61 25.58
CA ASP A 355 -16.20 26.15 26.65
C ASP A 355 -15.94 24.64 26.49
N GLU A 356 -16.96 23.89 26.12
CA GLU A 356 -16.85 22.48 25.72
C GLU A 356 -15.89 22.32 24.53
N LEU A 357 -16.08 23.09 23.46
CA LEU A 357 -15.20 23.06 22.29
C LEU A 357 -13.74 23.41 22.64
N LEU A 358 -13.52 24.39 23.51
CA LEU A 358 -12.19 24.76 23.98
C LEU A 358 -11.55 23.63 24.79
N LYS A 359 -12.31 23.00 25.69
CA LYS A 359 -11.84 21.86 26.49
C LYS A 359 -11.49 20.66 25.62
N MET A 360 -12.37 20.32 24.67
CA MET A 360 -12.15 19.23 23.71
C MET A 360 -10.90 19.47 22.86
N LYS A 361 -10.69 20.69 22.35
CA LYS A 361 -9.47 21.06 21.61
C LYS A 361 -8.22 20.93 22.48
N SER A 362 -8.27 21.43 23.71
CA SER A 362 -7.14 21.37 24.66
C SER A 362 -6.75 19.92 24.94
N VAL A 363 -7.72 19.06 25.27
CA VAL A 363 -7.46 17.63 25.48
C VAL A 363 -6.96 16.96 24.21
N GLY A 364 -7.61 17.21 23.07
CA GLY A 364 -7.17 16.68 21.78
C GLY A 364 -5.72 17.05 21.44
N GLN A 365 -5.29 18.28 21.73
CA GLN A 365 -3.90 18.73 21.57
C GLN A 365 -2.93 18.03 22.52
N SER A 366 -3.32 17.82 23.79
CA SER A 366 -2.51 17.10 24.78
C SER A 366 -2.29 15.61 24.43
N LEU A 367 -3.14 15.05 23.58
CA LEU A 367 -3.07 13.67 23.11
C LEU A 367 -2.18 13.49 21.87
N MET A 368 -1.65 14.56 21.28
CA MET A 368 -0.81 14.50 20.07
C MET A 368 0.54 13.81 20.34
N GLY A 369 1.08 13.12 19.35
CA GLY A 369 2.38 12.45 19.45
C GLY A 369 2.39 11.18 20.31
N ARG A 370 1.22 10.64 20.70
CA ARG A 370 1.11 9.36 21.42
C ARG A 370 1.10 8.20 20.44
N PHE A 371 1.78 7.12 20.82
CA PHE A 371 1.87 5.90 20.01
C PHE A 371 0.53 5.21 19.81
N TYR A 372 0.39 4.60 18.64
CA TYR A 372 -0.78 3.79 18.29
C TYR A 372 -0.78 2.45 19.06
N ASN A 373 -1.92 2.05 19.59
CA ASN A 373 -2.13 0.78 20.29
C ASN A 373 -2.73 -0.25 19.32
N LEU A 374 -1.90 -1.19 18.86
CA LEU A 374 -2.32 -2.30 18.00
C LEU A 374 -3.14 -3.38 18.73
N GLY A 375 -3.17 -3.36 20.06
CA GLY A 375 -3.96 -4.28 20.88
C GLY A 375 -5.36 -3.75 21.25
N PHE A 376 -5.74 -2.58 20.74
CA PHE A 376 -7.02 -1.88 20.99
C PHE A 376 -7.42 -1.82 22.47
N ASN A 377 -6.45 -1.65 23.37
CA ASN A 377 -6.68 -1.60 24.81
C ASN A 377 -7.12 -0.20 25.27
N LEU A 378 -8.38 -0.05 25.70
CA LEU A 378 -8.91 1.21 26.21
C LEU A 378 -8.13 1.71 27.44
N ASP A 379 -7.61 0.80 28.26
CA ASP A 379 -6.95 1.10 29.53
C ASP A 379 -5.43 1.38 29.39
N SER A 380 -4.87 1.27 28.18
CA SER A 380 -3.45 1.58 27.92
C SER A 380 -3.16 3.09 27.91
N ASP A 381 -1.90 3.48 28.06
CA ASP A 381 -1.36 4.81 27.79
C ASP A 381 -1.37 5.21 26.28
N LYS A 382 -1.28 4.21 25.39
CA LYS A 382 -1.31 4.34 23.93
C LYS A 382 -2.74 4.55 23.40
N LEU A 383 -2.86 5.09 22.18
CA LEU A 383 -4.14 5.48 21.58
C LEU A 383 -4.49 4.65 20.34
N PHE A 384 -5.78 4.55 20.04
CA PHE A 384 -6.28 4.16 18.72
C PHE A 384 -7.41 5.12 18.32
N CYS A 385 -7.88 5.08 17.08
CA CYS A 385 -8.72 6.12 16.51
C CYS A 385 -10.00 6.42 17.31
N SER A 386 -10.80 5.40 17.62
CA SER A 386 -12.02 5.54 18.42
C SER A 386 -11.74 5.90 19.87
N LYS A 387 -10.65 5.39 20.48
CA LYS A 387 -10.24 5.81 21.83
C LYS A 387 -9.85 7.28 21.90
N PHE A 388 -9.15 7.79 20.88
CA PHE A 388 -8.79 9.20 20.81
C PHE A 388 -10.05 10.07 20.91
N VAL A 389 -11.03 9.76 20.06
CA VAL A 389 -12.31 10.48 19.99
C VAL A 389 -13.12 10.31 21.28
N TYR A 390 -13.16 9.10 21.83
CA TYR A 390 -13.77 8.80 23.13
C TYR A 390 -13.20 9.68 24.24
N MET A 391 -11.87 9.78 24.36
CA MET A 391 -11.24 10.60 25.40
C MET A 391 -11.52 12.10 25.24
N VAL A 392 -11.64 12.59 24.00
CA VAL A 392 -11.96 13.99 23.73
C VAL A 392 -13.38 14.32 24.18
N TYR A 393 -14.37 13.50 23.86
CA TYR A 393 -15.74 13.69 24.34
C TYR A 393 -15.89 13.42 25.84
N GLN A 394 -15.19 12.44 26.38
CA GLN A 394 -15.18 12.17 27.82
C GLN A 394 -14.68 13.37 28.63
N SER A 395 -13.82 14.21 28.05
CA SER A 395 -13.34 15.43 28.70
C SER A 395 -14.45 16.42 29.07
N ILE A 396 -15.57 16.41 28.33
CA ILE A 396 -16.76 17.22 28.60
C ILE A 396 -17.86 16.41 29.29
N GLY A 397 -17.55 15.21 29.79
CA GLY A 397 -18.49 14.36 30.51
C GLY A 397 -19.41 13.50 29.63
N ILE A 398 -19.17 13.47 28.32
CA ILE A 398 -19.99 12.70 27.37
C ILE A 398 -19.25 11.41 27.01
N SER A 399 -19.86 10.27 27.30
CA SER A 399 -19.36 8.97 26.86
C SER A 399 -19.97 8.60 25.51
N ILE A 400 -19.12 8.31 24.52
CA ILE A 400 -19.54 8.03 23.14
C ILE A 400 -19.06 6.67 22.63
N GLY A 401 -19.94 5.94 21.96
CA GLY A 401 -19.72 4.57 21.56
C GLY A 401 -19.82 3.60 22.74
N LYS A 402 -20.20 2.36 22.42
CA LYS A 402 -20.32 1.27 23.37
C LYS A 402 -18.95 0.76 23.79
N VAL A 403 -18.58 0.95 25.05
CA VAL A 403 -17.41 0.31 25.66
C VAL A 403 -17.77 -1.13 26.00
N GLN A 404 -17.00 -2.08 25.47
CA GLN A 404 -17.24 -3.50 25.68
C GLN A 404 -15.93 -4.28 25.70
N THR A 405 -15.98 -5.51 26.21
CA THR A 405 -14.87 -6.45 26.20
C THR A 405 -14.64 -7.03 24.80
N PHE A 406 -13.45 -7.55 24.54
CA PHE A 406 -13.17 -8.31 23.31
C PHE A 406 -14.09 -9.52 23.16
N LYS A 407 -14.47 -10.15 24.27
CA LYS A 407 -15.45 -11.25 24.27
C LYS A 407 -16.80 -10.79 23.73
N GLU A 408 -17.39 -9.75 24.34
CA GLU A 408 -18.68 -9.20 23.89
C GLU A 408 -18.62 -8.74 22.43
N LEU A 409 -17.53 -8.07 22.03
CA LEU A 409 -17.33 -7.60 20.66
C LEU A 409 -17.31 -8.72 19.63
N LEU A 410 -16.65 -9.84 19.93
CA LEU A 410 -16.51 -10.95 18.98
C LEU A 410 -17.73 -11.89 19.02
N ASP A 411 -18.41 -11.99 20.17
CA ASP A 411 -19.65 -12.77 20.31
C ASP A 411 -20.84 -12.10 19.59
N GLU A 412 -20.88 -10.77 19.52
CA GLU A 412 -21.90 -10.00 18.78
C GLU A 412 -21.91 -10.29 17.27
N ASN A 413 -20.82 -10.87 16.73
CA ASN A 413 -20.70 -11.23 15.33
C ASN A 413 -20.23 -12.68 15.16
N SER A 414 -21.10 -13.63 15.51
CA SER A 414 -20.84 -15.08 15.48
C SER A 414 -20.42 -15.67 14.13
N ASN A 415 -20.58 -14.93 13.02
CA ASN A 415 -20.18 -15.35 11.67
C ASN A 415 -18.76 -14.92 11.29
N HIS A 416 -18.07 -14.15 12.14
CA HIS A 416 -16.70 -13.68 11.85
C HIS A 416 -15.66 -14.75 12.24
N SER A 417 -14.64 -14.90 11.39
CA SER A 417 -13.59 -15.89 11.59
C SER A 417 -12.62 -15.43 12.68
N LEU A 418 -12.60 -16.13 13.81
CA LEU A 418 -11.62 -15.92 14.89
C LEU A 418 -10.16 -16.16 14.47
N THR A 419 -9.92 -16.73 13.28
CA THR A 419 -8.58 -17.03 12.77
C THR A 419 -7.69 -15.79 12.75
N LEU A 420 -8.23 -14.64 12.35
CA LEU A 420 -7.46 -13.40 12.36
C LEU A 420 -7.06 -12.99 13.78
N TRP A 421 -8.03 -12.93 14.69
CA TRP A 421 -7.79 -12.48 16.07
C TRP A 421 -6.84 -13.43 16.81
N ARG A 422 -6.91 -14.73 16.51
CA ARG A 422 -5.92 -15.71 16.96
C ARG A 422 -4.54 -15.40 16.38
N LEU A 423 -4.39 -15.18 15.08
CA LEU A 423 -3.09 -14.83 14.50
C LEU A 423 -2.54 -13.51 15.06
N TRP A 424 -3.39 -12.49 15.17
CA TRP A 424 -3.04 -11.16 15.64
C TRP A 424 -2.52 -11.15 17.08
N PHE A 425 -3.14 -11.96 17.94
CA PHE A 425 -2.75 -12.11 19.34
C PHE A 425 -1.90 -13.36 19.60
N LEU A 426 -1.27 -13.94 18.56
CA LEU A 426 -0.40 -15.12 18.67
C LEU A 426 -1.04 -16.29 19.45
N GLY A 427 -2.34 -16.52 19.23
CA GLY A 427 -3.16 -17.56 19.86
C GLY A 427 -3.89 -17.10 21.14
N HIS A 428 -3.46 -16.00 21.76
CA HIS A 428 -3.94 -15.55 23.07
C HIS A 428 -4.81 -14.29 22.99
N ILE A 429 -6.04 -14.45 22.49
CA ILE A 429 -7.01 -13.34 22.43
C ILE A 429 -7.27 -12.81 23.85
N PRO A 430 -7.14 -11.49 24.10
CA PRO A 430 -7.33 -10.89 25.41
C PRO A 430 -8.82 -10.63 25.67
N TRP A 431 -9.58 -11.69 25.94
CA TRP A 431 -11.04 -11.67 26.02
C TRP A 431 -11.62 -10.59 26.94
N ASP A 432 -11.03 -10.36 28.10
CA ASP A 432 -11.52 -9.40 29.11
C ASP A 432 -11.08 -7.95 28.85
N ARG A 433 -10.26 -7.71 27.82
CA ARG A 433 -9.78 -6.37 27.50
C ARG A 433 -10.93 -5.50 27.01
N ARG A 434 -11.05 -4.30 27.57
CA ARG A 434 -12.04 -3.31 27.15
C ARG A 434 -11.58 -2.55 25.92
N THR A 435 -12.52 -2.26 25.03
CA THR A 435 -12.31 -1.50 23.81
C THR A 435 -13.54 -0.68 23.44
N VAL A 436 -13.39 0.21 22.46
CA VAL A 436 -14.47 1.02 21.86
C VAL A 436 -14.20 1.09 20.36
N THR A 437 -15.19 0.94 19.50
CA THR A 437 -14.96 0.81 18.05
C THR A 437 -15.47 2.02 17.27
N PRO A 438 -14.91 2.32 16.08
CA PRO A 438 -15.47 3.33 15.19
C PRO A 438 -16.95 3.05 14.86
N ALA A 439 -17.31 1.78 14.66
CA ALA A 439 -18.69 1.37 14.42
C ALA A 439 -19.63 1.73 15.57
N SER A 440 -19.21 1.47 16.82
CA SER A 440 -20.02 1.81 17.99
C SER A 440 -20.24 3.31 18.13
N GLN A 441 -19.28 4.14 17.71
CA GLN A 441 -19.39 5.61 17.71
C GLN A 441 -20.21 6.11 16.53
N LEU A 442 -20.13 5.44 15.38
CA LEU A 442 -20.94 5.76 14.20
C LEU A 442 -22.43 5.57 14.50
N LEU A 443 -22.78 4.46 15.17
CA LEU A 443 -24.14 4.07 15.52
C LEU A 443 -24.66 4.72 16.81
N ASP A 444 -23.87 5.57 17.47
CA ASP A 444 -24.26 6.22 18.72
C ASP A 444 -25.48 7.13 18.51
N SER A 445 -26.51 6.93 19.33
CA SER A 445 -27.80 7.62 19.24
C SER A 445 -27.72 9.10 19.61
N ASN A 446 -26.65 9.55 20.28
CA ASN A 446 -26.44 10.94 20.63
C ASN A 446 -26.00 11.79 19.42
N PHE A 447 -25.80 11.16 18.26
CA PHE A 447 -25.38 11.82 17.04
C PHE A 447 -26.42 11.65 15.93
N HIS A 448 -26.49 12.64 15.03
CA HIS A 448 -27.18 12.52 13.75
C HIS A 448 -26.19 12.63 12.59
N THR A 449 -26.54 12.01 11.47
CA THR A 449 -25.76 12.11 10.23
C THR A 449 -26.02 13.47 9.58
N VAL A 450 -24.95 14.23 9.37
CA VAL A 450 -24.98 15.52 8.66
C VAL A 450 -24.81 15.31 7.16
N LEU A 451 -23.91 14.41 6.79
CA LEU A 451 -23.65 14.02 5.42
C LEU A 451 -23.08 12.60 5.40
N GLU A 452 -23.68 11.74 4.59
CA GLU A 452 -23.04 10.52 4.11
C GLU A 452 -22.68 10.73 2.64
N PHE A 453 -21.40 10.58 2.32
CA PHE A 453 -20.91 10.55 0.95
C PHE A 453 -20.47 9.14 0.61
N ASN A 454 -21.08 8.57 -0.41
CA ASN A 454 -20.68 7.30 -1.00
C ASN A 454 -20.82 7.38 -2.52
N GLU A 455 -19.73 7.16 -3.24
CA GLU A 455 -19.70 7.23 -4.71
C GLU A 455 -20.76 6.32 -5.37
N SER A 456 -21.16 5.21 -4.73
CA SER A 456 -22.24 4.35 -5.23
C SER A 456 -23.65 4.92 -5.03
N LEU A 457 -23.86 5.85 -4.10
CA LEU A 457 -25.15 6.50 -3.85
C LEU A 457 -25.35 7.74 -4.75
N ALA A 458 -24.27 8.43 -5.13
CA ALA A 458 -24.33 9.57 -6.05
C ALA A 458 -24.82 9.19 -7.47
N ILE A 459 -24.69 7.92 -7.85
CA ILE A 459 -25.20 7.39 -9.13
C ILE A 459 -26.72 7.13 -9.06
N LYS A 460 -27.30 6.93 -7.86
CA LYS A 460 -28.74 6.64 -7.68
C LYS A 460 -29.63 7.89 -7.59
N SER A 461 -29.06 9.09 -7.44
CA SER A 461 -29.84 10.34 -7.45
C SER A 461 -29.89 11.02 -8.83
N ILE A 462 -29.35 10.37 -9.86
CA ILE A 462 -29.27 10.86 -11.25
C ILE A 462 -29.92 9.85 -12.24
N LEU A 463 -30.47 8.74 -11.73
CA LEU A 463 -31.40 7.84 -12.42
C LEU A 463 -32.76 7.96 -11.75
#